data_AF-A0A1C7M949-F1
#
_entry.id   AF-A0A1C7M949-F1
#
_cell.length_a   1.000
_cell.length_b   1.000
_cell.length_c   1.000
_cell.angle_alpha   90.00
_cell.angle_beta   90.00
_cell.angle_gamma   90.00
#
_symmetry.space_group_name_H-M   'P 1'
#
loop_
_entity.id
_entity.type
_entity.pdbx_description
1 polymer ?
#
loop_
_entity_poly.entity_id
_entity_poly.type
_entity_poly.pdbx_seq_one_letter_code
_entity_poly.pdbx_strand_id
1 'polypeptide(L)'
;MLRAYFEKNLEALGLPTACKKDPADWAMIKSAVNHELSQMRAAMKSKLDLAIKNRDDLYVLTVALMMYDMKPKYEHWGRLAFLRDCAKTWNNRSATDKKKLAFWDFVDGELSKLRACFKAIAGKDRRVEEASCAHDGGYYDRFFASLVAKDLDAYAINSGELARTIYTNESVSDLQRNIEKVVGTFMTDDIDSAAAAQNEAPVEDLPE
;
A
#
# COMPACT_ATOMS: atom_id res chain seq x y z
N MET A 1 5.28 -12.15 4.24
CA MET A 1 4.05 -12.09 3.42
C MET A 1 4.25 -12.39 1.93
N LEU A 2 4.90 -11.55 1.11
CA LEU A 2 5.13 -11.88 -0.32
C LEU A 2 6.08 -13.08 -0.52
N ARG A 3 7.14 -13.15 0.30
CA ARG A 3 8.11 -14.26 0.27
C ARG A 3 7.47 -15.61 0.60
N ALA A 4 6.65 -15.64 1.64
CA ALA A 4 5.90 -16.84 2.03
C ALA A 4 4.89 -17.27 0.95
N TYR A 5 4.33 -16.32 0.19
CA TYR A 5 3.51 -16.64 -0.97
C TYR A 5 4.34 -17.26 -2.11
N PHE A 6 5.50 -16.69 -2.44
CA PHE A 6 6.40 -17.24 -3.46
C PHE A 6 6.87 -18.65 -3.10
N GLU A 7 7.21 -18.91 -1.83
CA GLU A 7 7.61 -20.24 -1.35
C GLU A 7 6.53 -21.33 -1.47
N LYS A 8 5.26 -20.92 -1.54
CA LYS A 8 4.09 -21.81 -1.65
C LYS A 8 3.58 -21.95 -3.08
N ASN A 9 3.94 -21.03 -3.98
CA ASN A 9 3.36 -20.92 -5.33
C ASN A 9 4.43 -20.92 -6.43
N LEU A 10 5.60 -21.53 -6.20
CA LEU A 10 6.72 -21.53 -7.17
C LEU A 10 6.32 -22.00 -8.57
N GLU A 11 5.57 -23.11 -8.65
CA GLU A 11 5.11 -23.65 -9.94
C GLU A 11 4.21 -22.66 -10.70
N ALA A 12 3.33 -21.95 -9.99
CA ALA A 12 2.46 -20.93 -10.59
C ALA A 12 3.25 -19.69 -11.05
N LEU A 13 4.45 -19.48 -10.51
CA LEU A 13 5.37 -18.40 -10.90
C LEU A 13 6.34 -18.84 -12.01
N GLY A 14 6.19 -20.06 -12.54
CA GLY A 14 7.13 -20.63 -13.52
C GLY A 14 8.52 -20.92 -12.95
N LEU A 15 8.65 -20.96 -11.63
CA LEU A 15 9.91 -21.23 -10.93
C LEU A 15 10.02 -22.74 -10.64
N PRO A 16 11.17 -23.38 -10.95
CA PRO A 16 11.40 -24.77 -10.59
C PRO A 16 11.29 -24.99 -9.08
N THR A 17 10.58 -26.03 -8.65
CA THR A 17 10.48 -26.40 -7.21
C THR A 17 11.84 -26.76 -6.60
N ALA A 18 12.82 -27.12 -7.44
CA ALA A 18 14.21 -27.34 -7.05
C ALA A 18 14.88 -26.08 -6.47
N CYS A 19 14.48 -24.88 -6.89
CA CYS A 19 15.05 -23.62 -6.39
C CYS A 19 14.77 -23.39 -4.89
N LYS A 20 13.81 -24.10 -4.30
CA LYS A 20 13.57 -24.07 -2.84
C LYS A 20 14.59 -24.91 -2.06
N LYS A 21 15.13 -25.94 -2.71
CA LYS A 21 16.08 -26.89 -2.12
C LYS A 21 17.52 -26.40 -2.25
N ASP A 22 17.79 -25.52 -3.23
CA ASP A 22 19.06 -24.83 -3.40
C ASP A 22 19.03 -23.43 -2.73
N PRO A 23 19.79 -23.22 -1.63
CA PRO A 23 19.86 -21.93 -0.96
C PRO A 23 20.38 -20.79 -1.84
N ALA A 24 21.24 -21.07 -2.83
CA ALA A 24 21.82 -20.06 -3.72
C ALA A 24 20.79 -19.55 -4.73
N ASP A 25 20.06 -20.47 -5.37
CA ASP A 25 18.96 -20.10 -6.28
C ASP A 25 17.86 -19.33 -5.56
N TRP A 26 17.50 -19.75 -4.36
CA TRP A 26 16.52 -19.03 -3.55
C TRP A 26 17.00 -17.63 -3.15
N ALA A 27 18.30 -17.47 -2.87
CA ALA A 27 18.89 -16.17 -2.59
C ALA A 27 18.83 -15.25 -3.82
N MET A 28 19.09 -15.77 -5.02
CA MET A 28 18.98 -15.00 -6.27
C MET A 28 17.55 -14.53 -6.53
N ILE A 29 16.55 -15.40 -6.36
CA ILE A 29 15.13 -15.03 -6.51
C ILE A 29 14.76 -13.94 -5.50
N LYS A 30 15.13 -14.10 -4.22
CA LYS A 30 14.87 -13.07 -3.20
C LYS A 30 15.53 -11.74 -3.55
N SER A 31 16.76 -11.78 -4.04
CA SER A 31 17.51 -10.58 -4.44
C SER A 31 16.80 -9.85 -5.59
N ALA A 32 16.42 -10.57 -6.65
CA ALA A 32 15.72 -10.00 -7.80
C ALA A 32 14.38 -9.36 -7.38
N VAL A 33 13.59 -10.06 -6.56
CA VAL A 33 12.30 -9.53 -6.07
C VAL A 33 12.50 -8.26 -5.23
N ASN A 34 13.47 -8.26 -4.33
CA ASN A 34 13.76 -7.07 -3.52
C ASN A 34 14.23 -5.90 -4.39
N HIS A 35 15.05 -6.18 -5.41
CA HIS A 35 15.55 -5.18 -6.34
C HIS A 35 14.38 -4.50 -7.08
N GLU A 36 13.50 -5.28 -7.68
CA GLU A 36 12.30 -4.79 -8.38
C GLU A 36 11.40 -3.99 -7.44
N LEU A 37 11.11 -4.51 -6.24
CA LEU A 37 10.28 -3.80 -5.27
C LEU A 37 10.89 -2.47 -4.84
N SER A 38 12.21 -2.42 -4.64
CA SER A 38 12.92 -1.18 -4.30
C SER A 38 12.84 -0.16 -5.45
N GLN A 39 13.00 -0.60 -6.71
CA GLN A 39 12.85 0.28 -7.87
C GLN A 39 11.42 0.81 -8.00
N MET A 40 10.41 -0.05 -7.86
CA MET A 40 9.00 0.34 -7.91
C MET A 40 8.66 1.34 -6.80
N ARG A 41 9.13 1.09 -5.57
CA ARG A 41 8.97 1.98 -4.41
C ARG A 41 9.66 3.33 -4.63
N ALA A 42 10.86 3.36 -5.19
CA ALA A 42 11.55 4.60 -5.50
C ALA A 42 10.81 5.41 -6.58
N ALA A 43 10.40 4.77 -7.68
CA ALA A 43 9.65 5.41 -8.75
C ALA A 43 8.29 5.94 -8.28
N MET A 44 7.56 5.16 -7.47
CA MET A 44 6.28 5.54 -6.91
C MET A 44 6.42 6.77 -5.99
N LYS A 45 7.43 6.77 -5.11
CA LYS A 45 7.69 7.93 -4.24
C LYS A 45 8.01 9.18 -5.05
N SER A 46 8.89 9.06 -6.06
CA SER A 46 9.27 10.19 -6.91
C SER A 46 8.07 10.79 -7.64
N LYS A 47 7.21 9.94 -8.22
CA LYS A 47 5.99 10.40 -8.92
C LYS A 47 5.00 11.06 -7.96
N LEU A 48 4.88 10.54 -6.74
CA LEU A 48 4.01 11.10 -5.71
C LEU A 48 4.49 12.48 -5.24
N ASP A 49 5.78 12.63 -4.97
CA ASP A 49 6.36 13.91 -4.56
C ASP A 49 6.24 14.96 -5.69
N LEU A 50 6.40 14.54 -6.94
CA LEU A 50 6.20 15.39 -8.12
C LEU A 50 4.74 15.84 -8.26
N ALA A 51 3.78 14.92 -8.12
CA ALA A 51 2.36 15.23 -8.20
C ALA A 51 1.92 16.23 -7.12
N ILE A 52 2.43 16.07 -5.89
CA ILE A 52 2.19 17.03 -4.80
C ILE A 52 2.74 18.42 -5.16
N LYS A 53 3.97 18.47 -5.69
CA LYS A 53 4.62 19.72 -6.10
C LYS A 53 3.87 20.42 -7.23
N ASN A 54 3.43 19.67 -8.24
CA ASN A 54 2.74 20.18 -9.41
C ASN A 54 1.26 20.50 -9.15
N ARG A 55 0.73 20.12 -7.98
CA ARG A 55 -0.69 20.19 -7.64
C ARG A 55 -1.55 19.37 -8.61
N ASP A 56 -1.05 18.21 -9.02
CA ASP A 56 -1.78 17.30 -9.88
C ASP A 56 -3.01 16.72 -9.15
N ASP A 57 -4.15 16.68 -9.83
CA ASP A 57 -5.35 16.10 -9.24
C ASP A 57 -5.22 14.57 -9.01
N LEU A 58 -6.19 14.02 -8.29
CA LEU A 58 -6.17 12.61 -7.91
C LEU A 58 -6.17 11.66 -9.11
N TYR A 59 -6.83 12.05 -10.20
CA TYR A 59 -6.96 11.22 -11.40
C TYR A 59 -5.65 11.17 -12.18
N VAL A 60 -4.99 12.33 -12.36
CA VAL A 60 -3.66 12.41 -12.96
C VAL A 60 -2.65 11.59 -12.17
N LEU A 61 -2.63 11.73 -10.84
CA LEU A 61 -1.76 10.90 -10.00
C LEU A 61 -2.05 9.42 -10.16
N THR A 62 -3.34 9.05 -10.20
CA THR A 62 -3.74 7.65 -10.33
C THR A 62 -3.19 7.04 -11.60
N VAL A 63 -3.41 7.70 -12.75
CA VAL A 63 -2.88 7.23 -14.03
C VAL A 63 -1.35 7.21 -14.01
N ALA A 64 -0.69 8.22 -13.46
CA ALA A 64 0.77 8.27 -13.40
C ALA A 64 1.38 7.14 -12.57
N LEU A 65 0.70 6.69 -11.51
CA LEU A 65 1.15 5.62 -10.62
C LEU A 65 0.76 4.22 -11.08
N MET A 66 -0.16 4.07 -12.04
CA MET A 66 -0.38 2.78 -12.67
C MET A 66 0.86 2.36 -13.46
N MET A 67 1.28 1.11 -13.27
CA MET A 67 2.40 0.48 -13.98
C MET A 67 1.88 -0.68 -14.83
N TYR A 68 2.67 -1.12 -15.82
CA TYR A 68 2.38 -2.33 -16.61
C TYR A 68 0.97 -2.34 -17.26
N ASP A 69 0.56 -1.20 -17.81
CA ASP A 69 -0.74 -1.00 -18.48
C ASP A 69 -1.98 -1.31 -17.61
N MET A 70 -1.82 -1.33 -16.28
CA MET A 70 -2.93 -1.46 -15.36
C MET A 70 -3.91 -0.30 -15.54
N LYS A 71 -5.19 -0.66 -15.56
CA LYS A 71 -6.28 0.29 -15.68
C LYS A 71 -6.76 0.74 -14.30
N PRO A 72 -6.96 2.05 -14.09
CA PRO A 72 -7.41 2.57 -12.80
C PRO A 72 -8.86 2.15 -12.50
N LYS A 73 -9.12 1.89 -11.22
CA LYS A 73 -10.44 1.57 -10.67
C LYS A 73 -10.73 2.51 -9.51
N TYR A 74 -11.98 2.55 -9.06
CA TYR A 74 -12.39 3.44 -7.99
C TYR A 74 -11.59 3.22 -6.70
N GLU A 75 -11.27 1.97 -6.37
CA GLU A 75 -10.51 1.59 -5.19
C GLU A 75 -9.06 2.14 -5.22
N HIS A 76 -8.52 2.39 -6.42
CA HIS A 76 -7.20 2.99 -6.56
C HIS A 76 -7.20 4.46 -6.10
N TRP A 77 -8.29 5.19 -6.31
CA TRP A 77 -8.39 6.59 -5.88
C TRP A 77 -8.28 6.71 -4.36
N GLY A 78 -9.00 5.86 -3.61
CA GLY A 78 -8.88 5.81 -2.16
C GLY A 78 -7.45 5.49 -1.71
N ARG A 79 -6.86 4.43 -2.26
CA ARG A 79 -5.49 4.00 -1.90
C ARG A 79 -4.45 5.09 -2.19
N LEU A 80 -4.60 5.81 -3.29
CA LEU A 80 -3.66 6.85 -3.69
C LEU A 80 -3.90 8.18 -2.97
N ALA A 81 -5.13 8.51 -2.62
CA ALA A 81 -5.42 9.63 -1.71
C ALA A 81 -4.80 9.38 -0.33
N PHE A 82 -4.93 8.16 0.20
CA PHE A 82 -4.25 7.75 1.44
C PHE A 82 -2.72 7.88 1.32
N LEU A 83 -2.15 7.36 0.23
CA LEU A 83 -0.70 7.43 0.01
C LEU A 83 -0.21 8.87 -0.11
N ARG A 84 -0.97 9.75 -0.77
CA ARG A 84 -0.67 11.19 -0.86
C ARG A 84 -0.77 11.88 0.50
N ASP A 85 -1.75 11.54 1.32
CA ASP A 85 -1.89 12.05 2.69
C ASP A 85 -0.69 11.62 3.57
N CYS A 86 -0.25 10.36 3.44
CA CYS A 86 0.97 9.89 4.08
C CYS A 86 2.20 10.68 3.62
N ALA A 87 2.36 10.91 2.31
CA ALA A 87 3.48 11.69 1.79
C ALA A 87 3.48 13.15 2.26
N LYS A 88 2.32 13.80 2.33
CA LYS A 88 2.19 15.15 2.91
C LYS A 88 2.60 15.16 4.38
N THR A 89 2.07 14.22 5.16
CA THR A 89 2.42 14.07 6.58
C THR A 89 3.91 13.84 6.76
N TRP A 90 4.49 12.96 5.94
CA TRP A 90 5.93 12.71 5.92
C TRP A 90 6.74 13.95 5.58
N ASN A 91 6.34 14.70 4.55
CA ASN A 91 7.05 15.90 4.11
C ASN A 91 7.08 16.98 5.19
N ASN A 92 6.06 17.05 6.05
CA ASN A 92 5.99 17.95 7.19
C ASN A 92 6.81 17.49 8.42
N ARG A 93 7.36 16.27 8.44
CA ARG A 93 8.23 15.80 9.53
C ARG A 93 9.59 16.47 9.53
N SER A 94 10.20 16.55 10.71
CA SER A 94 11.53 17.11 10.90
C SER A 94 12.60 16.26 10.21
N ALA A 95 13.75 16.86 9.87
CA ALA A 95 14.89 16.13 9.31
C ALA A 95 15.40 15.04 10.26
N THR A 96 15.31 15.28 11.57
CA THR A 96 15.68 14.30 12.60
C THR A 96 14.78 13.07 12.56
N ASP A 97 13.47 13.26 12.41
CA ASP A 97 12.52 12.13 12.33
C ASP A 97 12.69 11.35 11.03
N LYS A 98 13.00 12.04 9.93
CA LYS A 98 13.26 11.42 8.62
C LYS A 98 14.55 10.60 8.57
N LYS A 99 15.52 10.85 9.47
CA LYS A 99 16.74 10.04 9.60
C LYS A 99 16.49 8.73 10.35
N LYS A 100 15.47 8.69 11.22
CA LYS A 100 15.17 7.54 12.08
C LYS A 100 14.31 6.46 11.40
N LEU A 101 13.57 6.83 10.37
CA LEU A 101 12.60 5.95 9.73
C LEU A 101 12.61 6.17 8.23
N ALA A 102 12.49 5.11 7.41
CA ALA A 102 12.30 5.30 5.98
C ALA A 102 10.83 5.63 5.67
N PHE A 103 10.60 6.30 4.54
CA PHE A 103 9.24 6.67 4.12
C PHE A 103 8.29 5.48 4.03
N TRP A 104 8.75 4.36 3.45
CA TRP A 104 7.89 3.20 3.23
C TRP A 104 7.55 2.48 4.55
N ASP A 105 8.48 2.45 5.51
CA ASP A 105 8.22 1.91 6.85
C ASP A 105 7.19 2.78 7.59
N PHE A 106 7.23 4.10 7.40
CA PHE A 106 6.18 5.00 7.90
C PHE A 106 4.81 4.69 7.28
N VAL A 107 4.73 4.51 5.96
CA VAL A 107 3.48 4.15 5.27
C VAL A 107 2.94 2.81 5.77
N ASP A 108 3.81 1.80 5.90
CA ASP A 108 3.45 0.49 6.42
C ASP A 108 2.91 0.58 7.87
N GLY A 109 3.51 1.44 8.70
CA GLY A 109 3.03 1.74 10.04
C GLY A 109 1.64 2.42 10.08
N GLU A 110 1.38 3.40 9.21
CA GLU A 110 0.06 4.04 9.11
C GLU A 110 -1.01 3.06 8.62
N LEU A 111 -0.68 2.19 7.67
CA LEU A 111 -1.57 1.11 7.22
C LEU A 111 -1.88 0.12 8.34
N SER A 112 -0.88 -0.27 9.14
CA SER A 112 -1.06 -1.17 10.28
C SER A 112 -2.00 -0.56 11.33
N LYS A 113 -1.81 0.72 11.68
CA LYS A 113 -2.72 1.45 12.58
C LYS A 113 -4.14 1.47 12.05
N LEU A 114 -4.32 1.79 10.78
CA LEU A 114 -5.63 1.82 10.13
C LEU A 114 -6.35 0.46 10.22
N ARG A 115 -5.63 -0.63 9.94
CA ARG A 115 -6.16 -2.00 10.08
C ARG A 115 -6.53 -2.34 11.51
N ALA A 116 -5.67 -1.98 12.47
CA ALA A 116 -5.93 -2.19 13.88
C ALA A 116 -7.20 -1.46 14.36
N CYS A 117 -7.41 -0.20 13.92
CA CYS A 117 -8.63 0.56 14.19
C CYS A 117 -9.88 -0.18 13.68
N PHE A 118 -9.87 -0.65 12.43
CA PHE A 118 -11.00 -1.37 11.87
C PHE A 118 -11.26 -2.73 12.55
N LYS A 119 -10.19 -3.45 12.93
CA LYS A 119 -10.31 -4.71 13.68
C LYS A 119 -10.92 -4.50 15.07
N ALA A 120 -10.56 -3.41 15.75
CA ALA A 120 -11.10 -3.07 17.06
C ALA A 120 -12.60 -2.69 17.00
N ILE A 121 -13.05 -2.04 15.92
CA ILE A 121 -14.46 -1.70 15.68
C ILE A 121 -15.28 -2.97 15.42
N ALA A 122 -14.76 -3.91 14.61
CA ALA A 122 -15.44 -5.18 14.33
C ALA A 122 -15.66 -6.06 15.59
N GLY A 123 -14.92 -5.82 16.66
CA GLY A 123 -15.04 -6.53 17.95
C GLY A 123 -16.00 -5.89 18.95
N LYS A 124 -16.52 -4.67 18.71
CA LYS A 124 -17.42 -3.95 19.63
C LYS A 124 -18.80 -3.75 18.99
N ASP A 125 -19.79 -4.35 19.64
CA ASP A 125 -21.25 -4.23 19.45
C ASP A 125 -21.80 -3.99 18.02
N ARG A 126 -22.07 -5.12 17.38
CA ARG A 126 -22.47 -5.29 15.98
C ARG A 126 -23.86 -4.73 15.62
N ARG A 127 -24.71 -4.34 16.58
CA ARG A 127 -26.16 -4.10 16.31
C ARG A 127 -26.59 -2.65 16.14
N VAL A 128 -25.81 -1.66 16.59
CA VAL A 128 -26.19 -0.24 16.48
C VAL A 128 -25.51 0.44 15.29
N GLU A 129 -24.32 0.00 14.89
CA GLU A 129 -23.58 0.62 13.77
C GLU A 129 -23.77 -0.10 12.43
N GLU A 130 -24.05 -1.42 12.41
CA GLU A 130 -24.34 -2.13 11.15
C GLU A 130 -25.64 -1.64 10.49
N ALA A 131 -26.66 -1.23 11.27
CA ALA A 131 -27.91 -0.68 10.74
C ALA A 131 -27.73 0.68 10.03
N SER A 132 -26.68 1.44 10.34
CA SER A 132 -26.34 2.69 9.65
C SER A 132 -25.32 2.51 8.53
N CYS A 133 -24.71 1.32 8.38
CA CYS A 133 -23.64 1.04 7.41
C CYS A 133 -24.01 -0.05 6.37
N ALA A 134 -25.05 -0.85 6.59
CA ALA A 134 -25.41 -1.96 5.71
C ALA A 134 -26.11 -1.56 4.40
N HIS A 135 -26.40 -0.28 4.19
CA HIS A 135 -27.05 0.19 2.95
C HIS A 135 -26.10 0.80 1.92
N ASP A 136 -24.84 1.10 2.29
CA ASP A 136 -23.91 1.84 1.42
C ASP A 136 -22.46 1.76 1.94
N GLY A 137 -21.69 0.77 1.47
CA GLY A 137 -20.24 0.62 1.73
C GLY A 137 -19.85 0.37 3.19
N GLY A 138 -18.86 -0.50 3.41
CA GLY A 138 -18.35 -0.75 4.77
C GLY A 138 -17.73 0.51 5.40
N TYR A 139 -17.46 0.48 6.70
CA TYR A 139 -16.74 1.56 7.40
C TYR A 139 -15.38 1.88 6.75
N TYR A 140 -14.74 0.87 6.16
CA TYR A 140 -13.55 0.99 5.33
C TYR A 140 -13.77 1.93 4.14
N ASP A 141 -14.88 1.74 3.41
CA ASP A 141 -15.21 2.53 2.22
C ASP A 141 -15.49 3.99 2.59
N ARG A 142 -16.13 4.25 3.73
CA ARG A 142 -16.35 5.62 4.23
C ARG A 142 -15.05 6.36 4.55
N PHE A 143 -14.10 5.68 5.19
CA PHE A 143 -12.78 6.27 5.47
C PHE A 143 -12.09 6.67 4.17
N PHE A 144 -11.99 5.76 3.20
CA PHE A 144 -11.36 6.07 1.92
C PHE A 144 -12.14 7.11 1.10
N ALA A 145 -13.47 7.11 1.15
CA ALA A 145 -14.29 8.14 0.52
C ALA A 145 -14.00 9.53 1.12
N SER A 146 -13.85 9.63 2.45
CA SER A 146 -13.49 10.88 3.11
C SER A 146 -12.09 11.38 2.72
N LEU A 147 -11.14 10.46 2.54
CA LEU A 147 -9.80 10.80 2.05
C LEU A 147 -9.86 11.32 0.61
N VAL A 148 -10.65 10.67 -0.25
CA VAL A 148 -10.86 11.12 -1.63
C VAL A 148 -11.48 12.52 -1.64
N ALA A 149 -12.53 12.77 -0.85
CA ALA A 149 -13.15 14.08 -0.76
C ALA A 149 -12.14 15.16 -0.32
N LYS A 150 -11.38 14.90 0.75
CA LYS A 150 -10.31 15.78 1.23
C LYS A 150 -9.24 16.05 0.16
N ASP A 151 -8.89 15.04 -0.64
CA ASP A 151 -7.91 15.19 -1.72
C ASP A 151 -8.46 16.08 -2.85
N LEU A 152 -9.70 15.85 -3.27
CA LEU A 152 -10.37 16.64 -4.31
C LEU A 152 -10.59 18.10 -3.88
N ASP A 153 -10.81 18.35 -2.59
CA ASP A 153 -10.88 19.72 -2.05
C ASP A 153 -9.51 20.42 -2.06
N ALA A 154 -8.43 19.67 -1.84
CA ALA A 154 -7.07 20.21 -1.77
C ALA A 154 -6.39 20.37 -3.13
N TYR A 155 -6.82 19.59 -4.13
CA TYR A 155 -6.27 19.55 -5.48
C TYR A 155 -7.40 19.66 -6.51
N ALA A 156 -7.58 20.86 -7.05
CA ALA A 156 -8.63 21.14 -8.03
C ALA A 156 -8.51 20.24 -9.27
N ILE A 157 -9.65 19.68 -9.70
CA ILE A 157 -9.73 18.81 -10.87
C ILE A 157 -9.35 19.61 -12.13
N ASN A 158 -8.27 19.20 -12.78
CA ASN A 158 -7.79 19.77 -14.05
C ASN A 158 -7.55 18.69 -15.12
N SER A 159 -7.77 17.43 -14.78
CA SER A 159 -7.68 16.27 -15.66
C SER A 159 -8.70 16.27 -16.78
N GLY A 160 -8.25 15.84 -17.95
CA GLY A 160 -9.12 15.49 -19.06
C GLY A 160 -9.97 14.25 -18.76
N GLU A 161 -11.03 14.07 -19.57
CA GLU A 161 -11.97 12.95 -19.47
C GLU A 161 -11.28 11.57 -19.45
N LEU A 162 -10.22 11.39 -20.25
CA LEU A 162 -9.47 10.14 -20.31
C LEU A 162 -8.87 9.75 -18.95
N ALA A 163 -8.28 10.69 -18.22
CA ALA A 163 -7.66 10.39 -16.92
C ALA A 163 -8.71 10.07 -15.83
N ARG A 164 -9.96 10.52 -16.02
CA ARG A 164 -11.09 10.26 -15.13
C ARG A 164 -11.85 8.98 -15.46
N THR A 165 -11.44 8.26 -16.51
CA THR A 165 -12.09 7.01 -16.92
C THR A 165 -11.91 5.95 -15.83
N ILE A 166 -13.03 5.41 -15.34
CA ILE A 166 -13.06 4.32 -14.36
C ILE A 166 -13.29 3.01 -15.10
N TYR A 167 -12.48 2.01 -14.78
CA TYR A 167 -12.66 0.66 -15.29
C TYR A 167 -13.30 -0.23 -14.23
N THR A 168 -14.27 -1.02 -14.66
CA THR A 168 -14.89 -2.09 -13.89
C THR A 168 -14.07 -3.38 -13.99
N ASN A 169 -14.37 -4.37 -13.14
CA ASN A 169 -13.73 -5.68 -13.22
C ASN A 169 -13.87 -6.34 -14.60
N GLU A 170 -14.95 -6.09 -15.33
CA GLU A 170 -15.21 -6.64 -16.66
C GLU A 170 -14.39 -5.96 -17.76
N SER A 171 -13.98 -4.70 -17.55
CA SER A 171 -13.29 -3.88 -18.56
C SER A 171 -11.78 -3.81 -18.40
N VAL A 172 -11.21 -4.44 -17.37
CA VAL A 172 -9.76 -4.62 -17.23
C VAL A 172 -9.27 -5.91 -17.89
N SER A 173 -7.96 -6.08 -18.03
CA SER A 173 -7.39 -7.31 -18.60
C SER A 173 -7.55 -8.51 -17.65
N ASP A 174 -7.56 -9.72 -18.20
CA ASP A 174 -7.51 -10.96 -17.41
C ASP A 174 -6.28 -11.01 -16.50
N LEU A 175 -5.15 -10.52 -17.01
CA LEU A 175 -3.91 -10.43 -16.24
C LEU A 175 -4.11 -9.55 -15.00
N GLN A 176 -4.68 -8.35 -15.15
CA GLN A 176 -4.95 -7.47 -14.02
C GLN A 176 -5.94 -8.10 -13.02
N ARG A 177 -7.04 -8.70 -13.50
CA ARG A 177 -8.00 -9.42 -12.63
C ARG A 177 -7.31 -10.51 -11.82
N ASN A 178 -6.48 -11.31 -12.46
CA ASN A 178 -5.80 -12.44 -11.84
C ASN A 178 -4.77 -11.97 -10.81
N ILE A 179 -3.99 -10.92 -11.14
CA ILE A 179 -3.04 -10.30 -10.20
C ILE A 179 -3.78 -9.77 -8.98
N GLU A 180 -4.84 -8.99 -9.16
CA GLU A 180 -5.62 -8.43 -8.05
C GLU A 180 -6.21 -9.52 -7.16
N LYS A 181 -6.77 -10.59 -7.77
CA LYS A 181 -7.29 -11.75 -7.04
C LYS A 181 -6.20 -12.43 -6.21
N VAL A 182 -5.02 -12.64 -6.78
CA VAL A 182 -3.88 -13.26 -6.09
C VAL A 182 -3.38 -12.38 -4.97
N VAL A 183 -3.14 -11.08 -5.22
CA VAL A 183 -2.65 -10.13 -4.22
C VAL A 183 -3.65 -9.99 -3.07
N GLY A 184 -4.96 -10.05 -3.34
CA GLY A 184 -5.99 -10.05 -2.31
C GLY A 184 -5.93 -11.23 -1.34
N THR A 185 -5.23 -12.32 -1.70
CA THR A 185 -5.03 -13.48 -0.79
C THR A 185 -3.77 -13.38 0.07
N PHE A 186 -2.92 -12.37 -0.14
CA PHE A 186 -1.73 -12.21 0.69
C PHE A 186 -2.17 -11.80 2.10
N MET A 187 -2.11 -12.75 3.04
CA MET A 187 -2.48 -12.49 4.43
C MET A 187 -1.62 -11.38 5.01
N THR A 188 -2.26 -10.34 5.53
CA THR A 188 -1.61 -9.28 6.30
C THR A 188 -1.56 -9.65 7.77
N ASP A 189 -0.65 -10.55 8.14
CA ASP A 189 -0.31 -10.78 9.55
C ASP A 189 0.46 -9.56 10.10
N ASP A 190 -0.26 -8.62 10.72
CA ASP A 190 0.29 -7.42 11.37
C ASP A 190 1.13 -7.75 12.64
N ILE A 191 1.60 -9.00 12.79
CA ILE A 191 2.24 -9.54 14.00
C ILE A 191 3.73 -9.15 14.08
N ASP A 192 4.42 -8.98 12.95
CA ASP A 192 5.88 -8.80 12.93
C ASP A 192 6.36 -7.37 13.23
N SER A 193 5.52 -6.33 13.07
CA SER A 193 5.96 -4.94 13.34
C SER A 193 6.13 -4.61 14.83
N ALA A 194 5.51 -5.37 15.73
CA ALA A 194 5.70 -5.19 17.17
C ALA A 194 7.02 -5.77 17.68
N ALA A 195 7.54 -6.82 17.03
CA ALA A 195 8.78 -7.49 17.45
C ALA A 195 10.05 -6.74 16.98
N ALA A 196 10.00 -6.05 15.84
CA ALA A 196 11.13 -5.27 15.34
C ALA A 196 11.45 -4.04 16.23
N ALA A 197 10.44 -3.43 16.86
CA ALA A 197 10.62 -2.28 17.74
C ALA A 197 11.24 -2.61 19.12
N GLN A 198 11.36 -3.89 19.47
CA GLN A 198 11.91 -4.33 20.77
C GLN A 198 13.41 -4.67 20.73
N ASN A 199 14.03 -4.69 19.54
CA ASN A 199 15.46 -5.01 19.40
C ASN A 199 16.37 -3.79 19.26
N GLU A 200 15.85 -2.57 19.37
CA GLU A 200 16.64 -1.33 19.48
C GLU A 200 16.47 -0.72 20.88
N ALA A 201 16.83 -1.47 21.93
CA ALA A 201 17.14 -0.85 23.21
C ALA A 201 18.59 -0.32 23.14
N PRO A 202 18.89 0.90 23.61
CA PRO A 202 20.26 1.41 23.67
C PRO A 202 21.06 0.54 24.65
N VAL A 203 22.23 0.10 24.23
CA VAL A 203 23.24 -0.46 25.16
C VAL A 203 23.60 0.66 26.13
N GLU A 204 23.18 0.54 27.39
CA GLU A 204 23.66 1.39 28.47
C GLU A 204 25.17 1.16 28.63
N ASP A 205 25.95 2.24 28.48
CA ASP A 205 27.36 2.29 28.86
C ASP A 205 27.48 1.95 30.35
N LEU A 206 28.21 0.88 30.65
CA LEU A 206 28.64 0.55 32.01
C LEU A 206 29.80 1.48 32.40
N PRO A 207 29.77 2.14 33.58
CA PRO A 207 30.89 2.92 34.05
C PRO A 207 32.06 2.02 34.51
N GLU A 208 33.28 2.50 34.24
CA GLU A 208 34.58 1.90 34.62
C GLU A 208 34.77 1.70 36.12
#